data_AF-M6S0Z6-F1
#
_entry.id   AF-M6S0Z6-F1
#
_cell.length_a   1.000
_cell.length_b   1.000
_cell.length_c   1.000
_cell.angle_alpha   90.00
_cell.angle_beta   90.00
_cell.angle_gamma   90.00
#
_symmetry.space_group_name_H-M   'P 1'
#
loop_
_entity.id
_entity.type
_entity.pdbx_description
1 polymer ?
#
loop_
_entity_poly.entity_id
_entity_poly.type
_entity_poly.pdbx_seq_one_letter_code
_entity_poly.pdbx_strand_id
1 'polypeptide(L)'
;MNRTCYLCSSAQNSVVFVENGIDIVQCSNCSHVFSTYEQEEHYEGYWDDDSSYDLGWWDNAHREIYQDFINKFLIAPSGKILDVGCGLGFFVKRIIDQKP
;
A
#
# COMPACT_ATOMS: atom_id res chain seq x y z
N MET A 1 6.81 7.38 -20.63
CA MET A 1 6.02 8.13 -19.64
C MET A 1 4.55 7.91 -19.94
N ASN A 2 3.83 7.25 -19.03
CA ASN A 2 2.41 7.00 -19.17
C ASN A 2 1.61 8.20 -18.65
N ARG A 3 0.67 8.70 -19.47
CA ARG A 3 -0.26 9.78 -19.09
C ARG A 3 -1.71 9.31 -19.06
N THR A 4 -1.96 8.02 -19.21
CA THR A 4 -3.30 7.45 -19.09
C THR A 4 -3.54 7.12 -17.62
N CYS A 5 -4.60 7.68 -17.05
CA CYS A 5 -4.97 7.42 -15.67
C CYS A 5 -5.27 5.93 -15.42
N TYR A 6 -4.59 5.31 -14.45
CA TYR A 6 -4.77 3.90 -14.10
C TYR A 6 -6.18 3.54 -13.59
N LEU A 7 -6.95 4.51 -13.10
CA LEU A 7 -8.29 4.26 -12.52
C LEU A 7 -9.43 4.46 -13.52
N CYS A 8 -9.33 5.45 -14.41
CA CYS A 8 -10.44 5.83 -15.30
C CYS A 8 -10.07 5.87 -16.79
N SER A 9 -8.81 5.57 -17.13
CA SER A 9 -8.29 5.54 -18.51
C SER A 9 -8.35 6.87 -19.27
N SER A 10 -8.66 7.98 -18.60
CA SER A 10 -8.56 9.31 -19.21
C SER A 10 -7.10 9.71 -19.43
N ALA A 11 -6.82 10.34 -20.57
CA ALA A 11 -5.51 10.93 -20.88
C ALA A 11 -5.41 12.42 -20.49
N GLN A 12 -6.48 13.00 -19.94
CA GLN A 12 -6.51 14.40 -19.53
C GLN A 12 -5.97 14.54 -18.11
N ASN A 13 -4.82 15.20 -17.98
CA ASN A 13 -4.19 15.47 -16.68
C ASN A 13 -3.54 16.85 -16.64
N SER A 14 -3.38 17.39 -15.44
CA SER A 14 -2.52 18.53 -15.12
C SER A 14 -1.28 18.07 -14.34
N VAL A 15 -0.14 18.73 -14.54
CA VAL A 15 1.06 18.49 -13.73
C VAL A 15 0.85 19.13 -12.35
N VAL A 16 1.07 18.36 -11.29
CA VAL A 16 1.03 18.84 -9.90
C VAL A 16 2.42 19.33 -9.49
N PHE A 17 3.44 18.51 -9.72
CA PHE A 17 4.85 18.85 -9.53
C PHE A 17 5.75 17.92 -10.36
N VAL A 18 7.03 18.26 -10.41
CA VAL A 18 8.07 17.48 -11.09
C VAL A 18 9.09 17.01 -10.06
N GLU A 19 9.34 15.70 -10.00
CA GLU A 19 10.32 15.08 -9.10
C GLU A 19 11.34 14.30 -9.94
N ASN A 20 12.63 14.63 -9.82
CA ASN A 20 13.70 13.98 -10.58
C ASN A 20 13.46 13.93 -12.12
N GLY A 21 12.77 14.95 -12.66
CA GLY A 21 12.42 15.01 -14.08
C GLY A 21 11.21 14.16 -14.48
N ILE A 22 10.50 13.59 -13.51
CA ILE A 22 9.26 12.81 -13.69
C ILE A 22 8.07 13.70 -13.31
N ASP A 23 7.10 13.80 -14.21
CA ASP A 23 5.85 14.49 -13.90
C ASP A 23 5.00 13.64 -12.95
N ILE A 24 4.59 14.23 -11.83
CA ILE A 24 3.47 13.76 -11.03
C ILE A 24 2.23 14.52 -11.49
N VAL A 25 1.24 13.79 -12.01
CA VAL A 25 0.07 14.37 -12.67
C VAL A 25 -1.21 14.05 -11.92
N GLN A 26 -2.20 14.94 -12.01
CA GLN A 26 -3.55 14.72 -11.52
C GLN A 26 -4.51 14.56 -12.70
N CYS A 27 -5.27 13.48 -12.72
CA CYS A 27 -6.30 13.25 -13.73
C CYS A 27 -7.44 14.26 -13.60
N SER A 28 -7.74 14.99 -14.67
CA SER A 28 -8.81 15.99 -14.70
C SER A 28 -10.22 15.39 -14.64
N ASN A 29 -10.36 14.07 -14.84
CA ASN A 29 -11.65 13.38 -14.82
C ASN A 29 -12.00 12.78 -13.45
N CYS A 30 -11.06 12.10 -12.79
CA CYS A 30 -11.30 11.41 -11.52
C CYS A 30 -10.45 11.91 -10.34
N SER A 31 -9.62 12.94 -10.55
CA SER A 31 -8.70 13.51 -9.56
C SER A 31 -7.61 12.58 -9.02
N HIS A 32 -7.45 11.37 -9.60
CA HIS A 32 -6.35 10.46 -9.25
C HIS A 32 -4.99 11.11 -9.54
N VAL A 33 -4.11 11.12 -8.54
CA VAL A 33 -2.73 11.61 -8.67
C VAL A 33 -1.80 10.43 -8.86
N PHE A 34 -0.99 10.45 -9.92
CA PHE A 34 -0.09 9.35 -10.25
C PHE A 34 1.21 9.84 -10.90
N SER A 35 2.27 9.04 -10.76
CA SER A 35 3.53 9.25 -11.47
C SER A 35 3.38 8.86 -12.94
N THR A 36 3.95 9.67 -13.84
CA THR A 36 4.02 9.32 -15.26
C THR A 36 5.15 8.34 -15.59
N TYR A 37 6.01 8.04 -14.63
CA TYR A 37 7.06 7.04 -14.78
C TYR A 37 6.47 5.64 -14.54
N GLU A 38 6.76 4.73 -15.46
CA GLU A 38 6.49 3.31 -15.30
C GLU A 38 7.81 2.63 -14.95
N GLN A 39 7.85 2.01 -13.78
CA GLN A 39 8.97 1.17 -13.37
C GLN A 39 8.67 -0.29 -13.68
N GLU A 40 9.70 -1.06 -13.99
CA GLU A 40 9.57 -2.52 -13.97
C GLU A 40 9.37 -2.98 -12.52
N GLU A 41 8.77 -4.16 -12.36
CA GLU A 41 8.59 -4.74 -11.04
C GLU A 41 9.96 -5.09 -10.43
N HIS A 42 10.29 -4.44 -9.30
CA HIS A 42 11.55 -4.65 -8.59
C HIS A 42 11.25 -5.03 -7.14
N TYR A 43 11.03 -6.33 -6.90
CA TYR A 43 10.79 -6.86 -5.56
C TYR A 43 12.05 -7.39 -4.88
N GLU A 44 13.13 -7.61 -5.65
CA GLU A 44 14.42 -8.09 -5.13
C GLU A 44 15.06 -7.04 -4.22
N GLY A 45 15.55 -7.48 -3.04
CA GLY A 45 16.21 -6.60 -2.09
C GLY A 45 15.32 -5.59 -1.37
N TYR A 46 13.99 -5.63 -1.52
CA TYR A 46 13.07 -4.69 -0.84
C TYR A 46 13.22 -4.71 0.69
N TRP A 47 13.70 -5.82 1.24
CA TRP A 47 13.98 -6.00 2.67
C TRP A 47 15.47 -6.16 2.99
N ASP A 48 16.38 -6.07 2.01
CA ASP A 48 17.80 -6.33 2.23
C ASP A 48 18.53 -5.08 2.80
N ASP A 49 19.19 -5.32 3.94
CA ASP A 49 20.34 -4.63 4.56
C ASP A 49 20.22 -3.22 5.16
N ASP A 50 19.04 -2.62 5.29
CA ASP A 50 18.85 -1.44 6.17
C ASP A 50 17.84 -1.73 7.30
N SER A 51 18.26 -2.60 8.22
CA SER A 51 17.53 -2.96 9.45
C SER A 51 17.49 -1.84 10.50
N SER A 52 17.40 -0.58 10.07
CA SER A 52 17.13 0.57 10.93
C SER A 52 15.64 0.75 11.23
N TYR A 53 14.76 -0.06 10.63
CA TYR A 53 13.33 -0.06 10.97
C TYR A 53 13.11 -0.58 12.40
N ASP A 54 12.65 0.32 13.28
CA ASP A 54 12.14 -0.05 14.59
C ASP A 54 10.82 -0.82 14.42
N LEU A 55 10.94 -2.13 14.28
CA LEU A 55 9.83 -3.07 14.20
C LEU A 55 8.90 -2.98 15.42
N GLY A 56 9.43 -2.57 16.57
CA GLY A 56 8.65 -2.35 17.79
C GLY A 56 7.77 -1.10 17.67
N TRP A 57 8.30 0.00 17.14
CA TRP A 57 7.50 1.19 16.84
C TRP A 57 6.42 0.89 15.80
N TRP A 58 6.76 0.19 14.72
CA TRP A 58 5.81 -0.14 13.67
C TRP A 58 4.64 -0.98 14.18
N ASP A 59 4.92 -2.04 14.95
CA ASP A 59 3.89 -2.88 15.56
C ASP A 59 3.00 -2.07 16.50
N ASN A 60 3.60 -1.24 17.38
CA ASN A 60 2.83 -0.41 18.31
C ASN A 60 1.92 0.59 17.59
N ALA A 61 2.41 1.23 16.52
CA ALA A 61 1.65 2.23 15.77
C ALA A 61 0.45 1.62 15.01
N HIS A 62 0.57 0.38 14.53
CA HIS A 62 -0.45 -0.23 13.68
C HIS A 62 -1.38 -1.20 14.43
N ARG A 63 -1.06 -1.59 15.67
CA ARG A 63 -1.82 -2.59 16.43
C ARG A 63 -3.29 -2.24 16.60
N GLU A 64 -3.61 -0.99 16.92
CA GLU A 64 -5.01 -0.55 17.10
C GLU A 64 -5.78 -0.61 15.78
N ILE A 65 -5.17 -0.16 14.68
CA ILE A 65 -5.77 -0.22 13.35
C ILE A 65 -6.06 -1.67 12.95
N TYR A 66 -5.12 -2.60 13.20
CA TYR A 66 -5.32 -4.02 12.94
C TYR A 66 -6.47 -4.58 13.80
N GLN A 67 -6.52 -4.20 15.08
CA GLN A 67 -7.58 -4.64 15.98
C GLN A 67 -8.97 -4.19 15.51
N ASP A 68 -9.10 -2.92 15.13
CA ASP A 68 -10.36 -2.35 14.67
C ASP A 68 -10.83 -3.03 13.39
N PHE A 69 -9.91 -3.32 12.46
CA PHE A 69 -10.23 -4.08 11.26
C PHE A 69 -10.73 -5.49 11.60
N ILE A 70 -10.01 -6.22 12.46
CA ILE A 70 -10.38 -7.59 12.88
C ILE A 70 -11.78 -7.59 13.49
N ASN A 71 -12.02 -6.70 14.47
CA ASN A 71 -13.30 -6.63 15.16
C ASN A 71 -14.46 -6.25 14.24
N LYS A 72 -14.20 -5.39 13.25
CA LYS A 72 -15.24 -4.89 12.34
C LYS A 72 -15.58 -5.88 11.23
N PHE A 73 -14.59 -6.59 10.69
CA PHE A 73 -14.75 -7.35 9.45
C PHE A 73 -14.57 -8.85 9.61
N LEU A 74 -13.79 -9.33 10.59
CA LEU A 74 -13.53 -10.75 10.80
C LEU A 74 -14.47 -11.35 11.86
N ILE A 75 -15.77 -11.17 11.66
CA ILE A 75 -16.83 -11.57 12.61
C ILE A 75 -17.22 -13.05 12.52
N ALA A 76 -16.82 -13.74 11.45
CA ALA A 76 -17.10 -15.16 11.26
C ALA A 76 -16.08 -16.01 12.05
N PRO A 77 -16.50 -17.13 12.65
CA PRO A 77 -15.61 -18.00 13.43
C PRO A 77 -14.54 -18.70 12.57
N SER A 78 -14.70 -18.73 11.25
CA SER A 78 -13.71 -19.26 10.32
C SER A 78 -13.82 -18.63 8.93
N GLY A 79 -12.71 -18.66 8.18
CA GLY A 79 -12.63 -18.07 6.85
C GLY A 79 -11.21 -18.12 6.29
N LYS A 80 -11.02 -17.51 5.12
CA LYS A 80 -9.71 -17.30 4.49
C LYS A 80 -9.53 -15.81 4.23
N ILE A 81 -8.31 -15.31 4.44
CA ILE A 81 -7.92 -13.94 4.17
C ILE A 81 -6.67 -13.93 3.28
N LEU A 82 -6.61 -12.97 2.35
CA LEU A 82 -5.44 -12.67 1.54
C LEU A 82 -5.02 -11.24 1.83
N ASP A 83 -3.76 -11.07 2.21
CA ASP A 83 -3.14 -9.77 2.45
C ASP A 83 -2.11 -9.49 1.35
N VAL A 84 -2.42 -8.55 0.45
CA VAL A 84 -1.58 -8.22 -0.70
C VAL A 84 -0.60 -7.12 -0.28
N GLY A 85 0.71 -7.40 -0.38
CA GLY A 85 1.73 -6.49 0.15
C GLY A 85 1.91 -6.62 1.67
N CYS A 86 1.74 -7.82 2.21
CA CYS A 86 1.79 -8.08 3.66
C CYS A 86 3.15 -7.78 4.34
N GLY A 87 4.19 -7.52 3.56
CA GLY A 87 5.55 -7.25 4.04
C GLY A 87 6.05 -8.32 5.01
N LEU A 88 6.50 -7.90 6.20
CA LEU A 88 6.94 -8.80 7.27
C LEU A 88 5.80 -9.60 7.95
N GLY A 89 4.54 -9.35 7.57
CA GLY A 89 3.40 -10.17 7.99
C GLY A 89 2.78 -9.80 9.34
N PHE A 90 3.02 -8.60 9.88
CA PHE A 90 2.48 -8.17 11.18
C PHE A 90 0.95 -8.31 11.29
N PHE A 91 0.22 -7.89 10.26
CA PHE A 91 -1.24 -7.99 10.25
C PHE A 91 -1.72 -9.46 10.25
N VAL A 92 -1.13 -10.30 9.40
CA VAL A 92 -1.44 -11.74 9.33
C VAL A 92 -1.12 -12.42 10.67
N LYS A 93 0.03 -12.10 11.29
CA LYS A 93 0.39 -12.60 12.62
C LYS A 93 -0.64 -12.18 13.66
N ARG A 94 -1.08 -10.92 13.66
CA ARG A 94 -2.09 -10.41 14.60
C ARG A 94 -3.40 -11.17 14.48
N ILE A 95 -3.87 -11.46 13.26
CA ILE A 95 -5.08 -12.26 13.03
C ILE A 95 -4.92 -13.67 13.62
N ILE A 96 -3.75 -14.30 13.46
CA ILE A 96 -3.49 -15.64 13.99
C ILE A 96 -3.47 -15.65 15.52
N ASP A 97 -2.81 -14.66 16.13
CA ASP A 97 -2.68 -14.54 17.59
C ASP A 97 -4.04 -14.21 18.27
N GLN A 98 -4.99 -13.66 17.50
CA GLN A 98 -6.31 -13.26 17.97
C GLN A 98 -7.45 -14.15 17.47
N LYS A 99 -7.14 -15.32 16.90
CA LYS A 99 -8.18 -16.29 16.58
C LYS A 99 -9.05 -16.52 17.82
N PRO A 100 -10.39 -16.42 17.71
CA PRO A 100 -11.28 -16.85 18.79
C PRO A 100 -11.06 -18.32 19.14
#